data_AF-A0A7Y4PA15-F1
#
_entry.id   AF-A0A7Y4PA15-F1
#
_cell.length_a   1.000
_cell.length_b   1.000
_cell.length_c   1.000
_cell.angle_alpha   90.00
_cell.angle_beta   90.00
_cell.angle_gamma   90.00
#
_symmetry.space_group_name_H-M   'P 1'
#
loop_
_entity.id
_entity.type
_entity.pdbx_description
1 polymer ?
#
loop_
_entity_poly.entity_id
_entity_poly.type
_entity_poly.pdbx_seq_one_letter_code
_entity_poly.pdbx_strand_id
1 'polypeptide(L)'
;MAIVKTPVPGYTGSVGDDYFVDGVCQVSDNKLAYYRRHGYTIEVEELADQEASETSASGIPGAKAKKAELIAYAQTLGIDTEGLDVAGLREVIEAHVED
;
A
#
# COMPACT_ATOMS: atom_id res chain seq x y z
N MET A 1 3.22 -11.47 -15.80
CA MET A 1 1.85 -10.92 -15.66
C MET A 1 1.93 -9.75 -14.69
N ALA A 2 1.10 -8.73 -14.86
CA ALA A 2 1.05 -7.58 -13.96
C ALA A 2 -0.40 -7.19 -13.68
N ILE A 3 -0.59 -6.55 -12.53
CA ILE A 3 -1.87 -6.01 -12.10
C ILE A 3 -2.03 -4.62 -12.70
N VAL A 4 -3.15 -4.37 -13.36
CA VAL A 4 -3.53 -3.06 -13.89
C VAL A 4 -4.72 -2.55 -13.11
N LYS A 5 -4.60 -1.32 -12.62
CA LYS A 5 -5.64 -0.58 -11.90
C LYS A 5 -6.21 0.53 -12.79
N THR A 6 -7.53 0.59 -12.88
CA THR A 6 -8.24 1.62 -13.63
C THR A 6 -8.21 2.95 -12.88
N PRO A 7 -8.18 4.09 -13.59
CA PRO A 7 -8.30 5.40 -12.95
C PRO A 7 -9.71 5.65 -12.38
N VAL A 8 -10.71 4.90 -12.84
CA VAL A 8 -12.08 4.98 -12.33
C VAL A 8 -12.21 4.01 -11.14
N PRO A 9 -12.50 4.50 -9.92
CA PRO A 9 -12.67 3.64 -8.76
C PRO A 9 -13.91 2.76 -8.91
N GLY A 10 -13.79 1.47 -8.56
CA GLY A 10 -14.89 0.51 -8.61
C GLY A 10 -15.33 0.10 -10.03
N TYR A 11 -14.55 0.42 -11.05
CA TYR A 11 -14.89 0.07 -12.43
C TYR A 11 -14.92 -1.45 -12.63
N THR A 12 -16.08 -1.97 -13.02
CA THR A 12 -16.25 -3.38 -13.34
C THR A 12 -16.74 -3.49 -14.77
N GLY A 13 -15.93 -4.09 -15.64
CA GLY A 13 -16.22 -4.19 -17.06
C GLY A 13 -15.01 -4.57 -17.91
N SER A 14 -15.27 -4.84 -19.19
CA SER A 14 -14.23 -5.23 -20.15
C SER A 14 -13.53 -4.02 -20.76
N VAL A 15 -12.21 -4.11 -20.95
CA VAL A 15 -11.40 -3.20 -21.76
C VAL A 15 -10.64 -4.05 -22.78
N GLY A 16 -11.12 -4.06 -24.03
CA GLY A 16 -10.65 -5.04 -25.01
C GLY A 16 -10.99 -6.47 -24.57
N ASP A 17 -9.99 -7.34 -24.52
CA ASP A 17 -10.11 -8.73 -24.04
C ASP A 17 -9.88 -8.89 -22.52
N ASP A 18 -9.55 -7.81 -21.80
CA ASP A 18 -9.23 -7.85 -20.38
C ASP A 18 -10.46 -7.45 -19.55
N TYR A 19 -10.76 -8.20 -18.48
CA TYR A 19 -11.93 -7.95 -17.63
C TYR A 19 -11.51 -7.38 -16.27
N PHE A 20 -11.95 -6.18 -15.97
CA PHE A 20 -11.68 -5.49 -14.71
C PHE A 20 -12.78 -5.78 -13.69
N VAL A 21 -12.36 -6.02 -12.45
CA VAL A 21 -13.23 -6.22 -11.28
C VAL A 21 -12.77 -5.25 -10.20
N ASP A 22 -13.67 -4.39 -9.73
CA ASP A 22 -13.35 -3.35 -8.75
C ASP A 22 -12.18 -2.43 -9.17
N GLY A 23 -12.05 -2.23 -10.48
CA GLY A 23 -10.98 -1.46 -11.08
C GLY A 23 -9.65 -2.20 -11.21
N VAL A 24 -9.60 -3.51 -10.96
CA VAL A 24 -8.37 -4.32 -11.02
C VAL A 24 -8.47 -5.40 -12.08
N CYS A 25 -7.42 -5.58 -12.89
CA CYS A 25 -7.31 -6.67 -13.86
C CYS A 25 -5.87 -7.20 -13.93
N GLN A 26 -5.70 -8.51 -14.07
CA GLN A 26 -4.40 -9.11 -14.32
C GLN A 26 -4.19 -9.27 -15.82
N VAL A 27 -3.13 -8.65 -16.35
CA VAL A 27 -2.84 -8.66 -17.79
C VAL A 27 -1.41 -9.12 -18.06
N SER A 28 -1.18 -9.59 -19.29
CA SER A 28 0.16 -9.95 -19.76
C SER A 28 1.03 -8.70 -19.98
N ASP A 29 2.33 -8.85 -19.75
CA ASP A 29 3.38 -7.83 -19.91
C ASP A 29 3.34 -7.11 -21.27
N ASN A 30 3.01 -7.84 -22.35
CA ASN A 30 2.87 -7.26 -23.69
C ASN A 30 1.81 -6.14 -23.80
N LYS A 31 0.79 -6.13 -22.92
CA LYS A 31 -0.28 -5.12 -22.91
C LYS A 31 -0.01 -3.92 -22.00
N LEU A 32 1.04 -3.96 -21.17
CA LEU A 32 1.31 -2.90 -20.18
C LEU A 32 1.63 -1.55 -20.82
N ALA A 33 2.29 -1.55 -21.97
CA ALA A 33 2.59 -0.32 -22.71
C ALA A 33 1.31 0.42 -23.13
N TYR A 34 0.23 -0.31 -23.46
CA TYR A 34 -1.07 0.27 -23.79
C TYR A 34 -1.69 0.94 -22.55
N TYR A 35 -1.83 0.20 -21.45
CA TYR A 35 -2.42 0.69 -20.21
C TYR A 35 -1.68 1.91 -19.63
N ARG A 36 -0.34 1.88 -19.65
CA ARG A 36 0.50 2.99 -19.18
C ARG A 36 0.29 4.27 -20.00
N ARG A 37 0.12 4.15 -21.33
CA ARG A 37 -0.16 5.31 -22.21
C ARG A 37 -1.55 5.91 -21.98
N HIS A 38 -2.50 5.09 -21.55
CA HIS A 38 -3.86 5.50 -21.27
C HIS A 38 -4.09 5.94 -19.82
N GLY A 39 -3.03 6.07 -19.01
CA GLY A 39 -3.11 6.58 -17.64
C GLY A 39 -3.59 5.56 -16.61
N TYR A 40 -3.54 4.27 -16.91
CA TYR A 40 -3.80 3.22 -15.94
C TYR A 40 -2.56 3.01 -15.05
N THR A 41 -2.80 2.65 -13.80
CA THR A 41 -1.74 2.31 -12.85
C THR A 41 -1.35 0.86 -13.06
N ILE A 42 -0.06 0.59 -13.19
CA ILE A 42 0.47 -0.76 -13.40
C ILE A 42 1.31 -1.15 -12.20
N GLU A 43 0.86 -2.17 -11.50
CA GLU A 43 1.59 -2.86 -10.45
C GLU A 43 2.19 -4.12 -11.08
N VAL A 44 3.46 -4.02 -11.46
CA VAL A 44 4.20 -5.21 -11.87
C VAL A 44 4.37 -6.06 -10.62
N GLU A 45 3.90 -7.30 -10.65
CA GLU A 45 4.35 -8.33 -9.69
C GLU A 45 5.84 -8.61 -9.98
N GLU A 46 6.71 -7.66 -9.68
CA GLU A 46 8.05 -7.97 -9.25
C GLU A 46 7.90 -8.45 -7.81
N LEU A 47 8.41 -9.65 -7.52
CA LEU A 47 8.57 -10.18 -6.17
C LEU A 47 9.58 -9.37 -5.33
N ALA A 48 9.64 -8.05 -5.51
CA ALA A 48 10.50 -7.13 -4.80
C ALA A 48 9.72 -5.84 -4.53
N ASP A 49 9.58 -5.53 -3.25
CA ASP A 49 9.04 -4.28 -2.70
C ASP A 49 7.51 -4.15 -2.71
N GLN A 50 6.90 -5.10 -2.01
CA GLN A 50 5.89 -4.75 -1.01
C GLN A 50 6.47 -3.69 -0.05
N GLU A 51 6.30 -2.42 -0.38
CA GLU A 51 6.33 -1.33 0.58
C GLU A 51 5.05 -0.51 0.40
N ALA A 52 4.35 -0.34 1.51
CA ALA A 52 3.04 0.28 1.69
C ALA A 52 1.85 -0.66 1.52
N SER A 53 1.17 -0.89 2.64
CA SER A 53 -0.11 -1.57 2.79
C SER A 53 -0.09 -3.09 2.96
N GLU A 54 0.82 -3.60 3.80
CA GLU A 54 0.38 -4.63 4.74
C GLU A 54 -0.15 -3.92 5.98
N THR A 55 -1.47 -3.74 5.99
CA THR A 55 -2.22 -3.57 7.23
C THR A 55 -2.05 -4.89 7.99
N SER A 56 -1.00 -4.98 8.81
CA SER A 56 -0.95 -6.01 9.84
C SER A 56 -2.23 -5.86 10.64
N ALA A 57 -2.95 -6.97 10.81
CA ALA A 57 -4.30 -7.07 11.35
C ALA A 57 -4.43 -6.70 12.84
N SER A 58 -3.68 -5.70 13.31
CA SER A 58 -3.69 -5.20 14.67
C SER A 58 -3.21 -3.73 14.75
N GLY A 59 -3.42 -2.90 13.72
CA GLY A 59 -3.18 -1.44 13.76
C GLY A 59 -1.73 -0.98 13.96
N ILE A 60 -0.81 -1.82 14.41
CA ILE A 60 0.56 -1.44 14.71
C ILE A 60 1.34 -1.34 13.39
N PRO A 61 1.97 -0.18 13.10
CA PRO A 61 2.89 -0.05 11.97
C PRO A 61 3.95 -1.15 12.04
N GLY A 62 4.07 -1.95 10.97
CA GLY A 62 4.94 -3.13 10.93
C GLY A 62 6.41 -2.82 11.19
N ALA A 63 7.23 -3.85 11.46
CA ALA A 63 8.65 -3.72 11.80
C ALA A 63 9.52 -2.97 10.76
N LYS A 64 9.01 -2.77 9.54
CA LYS A 64 9.64 -2.01 8.45
C LYS A 64 8.96 -0.66 8.18
N ALA A 65 8.02 -0.22 9.03
CA ALA A 65 7.35 1.05 8.86
C ALA A 65 8.36 2.20 8.89
N LYS A 66 8.18 3.16 7.98
CA LYS A 66 9.06 4.32 7.90
C LYS A 66 8.90 5.17 9.17
N LYS A 67 9.97 5.86 9.56
CA LYS A 67 9.94 6.84 10.67
C LYS A 67 8.74 7.78 10.56
N ALA A 68 8.45 8.26 9.36
CA ALA A 68 7.32 9.14 9.09
C ALA A 68 5.95 8.50 9.39
N GLU A 69 5.78 7.20 9.08
CA GLU A 69 4.53 6.47 9.38
C GLU A 69 4.38 6.21 10.87
N LEU A 70 5.47 5.85 11.56
CA LEU A 70 5.47 5.68 13.01
C LEU A 70 5.14 6.99 13.73
N ILE A 71 5.70 8.11 13.28
CA ILE A 71 5.39 9.44 13.85
C ILE A 71 3.91 9.77 13.63
N ALA A 72 3.39 9.59 12.41
CA ALA A 72 1.99 9.85 12.11
C ALA A 72 1.06 9.00 13.00
N TYR A 73 1.37 7.72 13.18
CA TYR A 73 0.58 6.82 14.00
C TYR A 73 0.65 7.19 15.50
N ALA A 74 1.85 7.43 16.03
CA ALA A 74 2.02 7.90 17.40
C ALA A 74 1.29 9.23 17.67
N GLN A 75 1.29 10.17 16.73
CA GLN A 75 0.51 11.41 16.83
C GLN A 75 -0.99 11.16 16.87
N THR A 76 -1.52 10.18 16.12
CA THR A 76 -2.94 9.81 16.20
C THR A 76 -3.33 9.22 17.55
N LEU A 77 -2.39 8.56 18.23
CA LEU A 77 -2.56 8.01 19.58
C LEU A 77 -2.29 9.06 20.67
N GLY A 78 -1.82 10.26 20.32
CA GLY A 78 -1.42 11.31 21.27
C GLY A 78 -0.11 11.01 22.01
N ILE A 79 0.73 10.14 21.44
CA ILE A 79 2.05 9.79 21.98
C ILE A 79 3.06 10.85 21.53
N ASP A 80 3.87 11.33 22.48
CA ASP A 80 4.93 12.30 22.18
C ASP A 80 6.09 11.60 21.46
N THR A 81 6.36 12.04 20.23
CA THR A 81 7.37 11.48 19.34
C THR A 81 8.68 12.26 19.35
N GLU A 82 8.80 13.29 20.19
CA GLU A 82 9.90 14.24 20.13
C GLU A 82 11.21 13.59 20.60
N GLY A 83 12.20 13.54 19.70
CA GLY A 83 13.51 12.92 19.98
C GLY A 83 13.54 11.39 19.91
N LEU A 84 12.43 10.72 19.60
CA LEU A 84 12.41 9.26 19.44
C LEU A 84 12.92 8.81 18.07
N ASP A 85 13.71 7.74 18.07
CA ASP A 85 14.12 7.04 16.85
C ASP A 85 13.09 5.97 16.44
N VAL A 86 13.22 5.38 15.25
CA VAL A 86 12.28 4.38 14.69
C VAL A 86 11.99 3.26 15.70
N ALA A 87 13.03 2.75 16.35
CA ALA A 87 12.90 1.70 17.36
C ALA A 87 12.12 2.18 18.61
N GLY A 88 12.40 3.39 19.10
CA GLY A 88 11.73 3.96 20.26
C GLY A 88 10.27 4.29 19.98
N LEU A 89 9.96 4.84 18.80
CA LEU A 89 8.59 5.10 18.34
C LEU A 89 7.77 3.81 18.29
N ARG A 90 8.36 2.73 17.79
CA ARG A 90 7.68 1.44 17.74
C ARG A 90 7.39 0.91 19.13
N GLU A 91 8.37 0.94 20.03
CA GLU A 91 8.22 0.44 21.40
C GLU A 91 7.10 1.17 22.15
N VAL A 92 7.03 2.51 22.04
CA VAL A 92 5.97 3.29 22.70
C VAL A 92 4.58 3.07 22.07
N ILE A 93 4.52 2.86 20.75
CA ILE A 93 3.27 2.56 20.04
C ILE A 93 2.77 1.16 20.42
N GLU A 94 3.64 0.16 20.42
CA GLU A 94 3.31 -1.23 20.77
C GLU A 94 2.84 -1.31 22.22
N ALA A 95 3.57 -0.69 23.15
CA ALA A 95 3.19 -0.61 24.56
C ALA A 95 1.84 0.12 24.82
N HIS A 96 1.45 1.06 23.97
CA HIS A 96 0.18 1.78 24.12
C HIS A 96 -1.03 1.04 23.53
N VAL A 97 -0.80 0.11 22.59
CA VAL A 97 -1.86 -0.66 21.91
C VAL A 97 -2.14 -1.99 22.62
N GLU A 98 -1.23 -2.46 23.48
CA GLU A 98 -1.38 -3.69 24.29
C GLU A 98 -2.09 -3.50 25.65
N ASP A 99 -2.46 -2.26 26.04
CA ASP A 99 -3.23 -1.94 27.27
C ASP A 99 -4.76 -1.94 27.02
#